data_AF-A0A954JRZ7-F1
#
_entry.id   AF-A0A954JRZ7-F1
#
_cell.length_a   1.000
_cell.length_b   1.000
_cell.length_c   1.000
_cell.angle_alpha   90.00
_cell.angle_beta   90.00
_cell.angle_gamma   90.00
#
_symmetry.space_group_name_H-M   'P 1'
#
loop_
_entity.id
_entity.type
_entity.pdbx_description
1 polymer ?
#
loop_
_entity_poly.entity_id
_entity_poly.type
_entity_poly.pdbx_seq_one_letter_code
_entity_poly.pdbx_strand_id
1 'polypeptide(L)' 'MSDLKKKSDLTVEGMGRAPNRAMLRSVHMQDEDFAKPIIGVANLHSDITPCNAHLGNLAQKG' A
#
# COMPACT_ATOMS: atom_id res chain seq x y z
N MET A 1 -21.96 -4.26 -7.16
CA MET A 1 -20.63 -3.62 -7.11
C MET A 1 -19.65 -4.56 -6.43
N SER A 2 -18.43 -4.69 -6.94
CA SER A 2 -17.39 -5.52 -6.31
C SER A 2 -16.90 -4.87 -5.01
N ASP A 3 -16.67 -5.66 -3.98
CA ASP A 3 -15.98 -5.20 -2.77
C ASP A 3 -14.51 -4.89 -3.11
N LEU A 4 -14.13 -3.62 -3.00
CA LEU A 4 -12.81 -3.11 -3.39
C LEU A 4 -11.71 -3.52 -2.41
N LYS A 5 -12.03 -3.81 -1.14
CA LYS A 5 -11.02 -4.11 -0.10
C LYS A 5 -10.86 -5.61 0.20
N LYS A 6 -11.59 -6.49 -0.49
CA LYS A 6 -11.61 -7.95 -0.29
C LYS A 6 -10.22 -8.61 -0.15
N LYS A 7 -9.19 -8.07 -0.81
CA LYS A 7 -7.82 -8.58 -0.72
C LYS A 7 -7.06 -8.04 0.49
N SER A 8 -7.19 -6.75 0.80
CA SER A 8 -6.55 -6.13 1.96
C SER A 8 -7.12 -6.64 3.29
N ASP A 9 -8.36 -7.11 3.30
CA ASP A 9 -9.01 -7.68 4.49
C ASP A 9 -8.24 -8.86 5.09
N LEU A 10 -7.59 -9.67 4.24
CA LEU A 10 -6.73 -10.76 4.70
C LEU A 10 -5.60 -10.28 5.62
N THR A 11 -5.24 -8.99 5.51
CA THR A 11 -4.15 -8.36 6.26
C THR A 11 -4.65 -7.54 7.43
N VAL A 12 -5.81 -6.86 7.32
CA VAL A 12 -6.25 -5.86 8.31
C VAL A 12 -7.48 -6.25 9.12
N GLU A 13 -8.33 -7.14 8.61
CA GLU A 13 -9.62 -7.47 9.24
C GLU A 13 -9.52 -8.59 10.28
N GLY A 14 -10.28 -8.45 11.36
CA GLY A 14 -10.36 -9.43 12.45
C GLY A 14 -9.28 -9.28 13.53
N MET A 15 -9.55 -9.93 14.67
CA MET A 15 -8.71 -9.83 15.87
C MET A 15 -7.30 -10.39 15.65
N GLY A 16 -7.19 -11.50 14.92
CA GLY A 16 -5.90 -12.14 14.60
C GLY A 16 -4.96 -11.31 13.72
N ARG A 17 -5.42 -10.18 13.19
CA ARG A 17 -4.63 -9.23 12.39
C ARG A 17 -4.13 -8.02 13.17
N ALA A 18 -4.28 -8.02 14.49
CA ALA A 18 -3.68 -7.01 15.37
C ALA A 18 -2.18 -6.73 15.12
N PRO A 19 -1.27 -7.73 14.96
CA PRO A 19 0.14 -7.45 14.71
C PRO A 19 0.37 -6.80 13.34
N ASN A 20 -0.39 -7.17 12.32
CA ASN A 20 -0.30 -6.56 10.99
C ASN A 20 -0.68 -5.08 11.04
N ARG A 21 -1.79 -4.74 11.73
CA ARG A 21 -2.20 -3.34 11.92
C ARG A 21 -1.18 -2.54 12.71
N ALA A 22 -0.49 -3.16 13.69
CA ALA A 22 0.58 -2.49 14.42
C ALA A 22 1.75 -2.07 13.48
N MET A 23 2.13 -2.94 12.53
CA MET A 23 3.12 -2.60 11.50
C MET A 23 2.63 -1.52 10.54
N LEU A 24 1.36 -1.57 10.13
CA LEU A 24 0.80 -0.54 9.23
C LEU A 24 0.67 0.83 9.91
N ARG A 25 0.44 0.86 11.22
CA ARG A 25 0.44 2.12 11.99
C ARG A 25 1.84 2.74 12.11
N SER A 26 2.92 1.95 12.08
CA SER A 26 4.29 2.50 12.10
C SER A 26 4.64 3.25 10.81
N VAL A 27 3.94 2.95 9.71
CA VAL A 27 4.00 3.70 8.44
C VAL A 27 2.84 4.69 8.27
N HIS A 28 2.22 5.10 9.39
CA HIS A 28 1.21 6.16 9.50
C HIS A 28 -0.22 5.84 9.05
N MET A 29 -0.56 4.58 8.75
CA MET A 29 -1.97 4.23 8.50
C MET A 29 -2.82 4.41 9.76
N GLN A 30 -3.99 5.03 9.63
CA GLN A 30 -4.96 5.21 10.70
C GLN A 30 -6.15 4.26 10.57
N ASP A 31 -7.04 4.29 11.55
CA ASP A 31 -8.20 3.39 11.59
C ASP A 31 -9.14 3.62 10.40
N GLU A 32 -9.27 4.86 9.92
CA GLU A 32 -10.05 5.22 8.74
C GLU A 32 -9.43 4.66 7.44
N ASP A 33 -8.13 4.41 7.41
CA ASP A 33 -7.44 3.87 6.24
C ASP A 33 -7.67 2.37 6.07
N PHE A 34 -7.93 1.62 7.14
CA PHE A 34 -8.27 0.20 7.05
C PHE A 34 -9.64 -0.06 6.42
N ALA A 35 -10.50 0.95 6.36
CA ALA A 35 -11.77 0.88 5.63
C ALA A 35 -11.59 1.07 4.11
N LYS A 36 -10.41 1.51 3.65
CA LYS A 36 -10.09 1.77 2.24
C LYS A 36 -9.35 0.58 1.62
N PRO A 37 -9.42 0.37 0.30
CA PRO A 37 -8.57 -0.61 -0.36
C PRO A 37 -7.09 -0.20 -0.27
N ILE A 38 -6.22 -1.13 0.10
CA ILE A 38 -4.76 -0.90 0.11
C ILE A 38 -4.22 -1.13 -1.30
N ILE A 39 -3.60 -0.08 -1.88
CA ILE A 39 -3.05 -0.11 -3.24
C ILE A 39 -1.53 -0.11 -3.19
N GLY A 40 -0.91 -1.19 -3.68
CA GLY A 40 0.53 -1.24 -3.86
C GLY A 40 0.96 -0.57 -5.17
N VAL A 41 1.85 0.42 -5.08
CA VAL A 41 2.45 1.06 -6.26
C VAL A 41 3.82 0.43 -6.52
N ALA A 42 3.88 -0.46 -7.52
CA ALA A 42 5.13 -1.09 -7.94
C ALA A 42 5.95 -0.11 -8.79
N ASN A 43 7.03 0.43 -8.22
CA ASN A 43 7.91 1.37 -8.88
C ASN A 43 9.25 0.68 -9.24
N LEU A 44 9.60 0.70 -10.54
CA LEU A 44 10.84 0.11 -11.06
C LEU A 44 11.99 1.12 -11.18
N HIS A 45 11.90 2.27 -10.51
CA HIS A 45 12.95 3.28 -10.51
C HIS A 45 14.32 2.71 -10.16
N SER A 46 15.31 3.05 -10.99
CA SER A 46 16.70 2.63 -10.83
C SER A 46 17.61 3.57 -11.61
N ASP A 47 18.81 3.83 -11.07
CA ASP A 47 19.86 4.60 -11.73
C ASP A 47 20.79 3.72 -12.59
N ILE A 48 20.55 2.40 -12.67
CA ILE A 48 21.36 1.47 -13.47
C ILE A 48 21.17 1.72 -14.98
N THR A 49 19.95 2.08 -15.39
CA THR A 49 19.60 2.32 -16.79
C THR A 49 18.78 3.61 -16.94
N PRO A 50 18.94 4.34 -18.06
CA PRO A 50 18.22 5.60 -18.25
C PRO A 50 16.71 5.39 -18.43
N CYS A 51 16.28 4.21 -18.87
CA CYS A 51 14.85 3.93 -19.12
C CYS A 51 13.99 3.99 -17.86
N ASN A 52 14.55 3.66 -16.68
CA ASN A 52 13.79 3.59 -15.43
C ASN A 52 14.10 4.73 -14.45
N ALA A 53 15.14 5.54 -14.71
CA ALA A 53 15.58 6.62 -13.82
C ALA A 53 14.48 7.66 -13.52
N HIS A 54 13.49 7.85 -14.40
CA HIS A 54 12.43 8.84 -14.19
C HIS A 54 11.18 8.30 -13.46
N LEU A 55 11.06 6.99 -13.24
CA LEU A 55 9.84 6.38 -12.70
C LEU A 55 9.56 6.77 -11.24
N GLY A 56 10.59 7.15 -10.46
CA GLY A 56 10.43 7.67 -9.10
C GLY A 56 9.55 8.91 -9.03
N ASN A 57 9.76 9.84 -9.96
CA ASN A 57 8.94 11.04 -10.07
C ASN A 57 7.51 10.73 -10.52
N LEU A 58 7.30 9.68 -11.32
CA LEU A 58 5.97 9.27 -11.73
C LEU A 58 5.19 8.65 -10.56
N ALA A 59 5.85 7.84 -9.74
CA ALA A 59 5.22 7.19 -8.58
C ALA A 59 4.76 8.19 -7.50
N GLN A 60 5.43 9.35 -7.37
CA GLN A 60 5.07 10.40 -6.41
C GLN A 60 3.96 11.35 -6.89
N LYS A 61 3.59 11.32 -8.18
CA LYS A 61 2.57 12.21 -8.75
C LYS A 61 1.13 11.76 -8.51
N GLY A 62 0.93 10.66 -7.78
CA GLY A 62 -0.37 10.08 -7.45
C GLY A 62 -1.07 10.77 -6.29
#